data_AF-A0A850DLP2-F1
#
_entry.id   AF-A0A850DLP2-F1
#
_cell.length_a   1.000
_cell.length_b   1.000
_cell.length_c   1.000
_cell.angle_alpha   90.00
_cell.angle_beta   90.00
_cell.angle_gamma   90.00
#
_symmetry.space_group_name_H-M   'P 1'
#
loop_
_entity.id
_entity.type
_entity.pdbx_description
1 polymer ?
#
loop_
_entity_poly.entity_id
_entity_poly.type
_entity_poly.pdbx_seq_one_letter_code
_entity_poly.pdbx_strand_id
1 'polypeptide(L)'
;MRSGRPLRPLLALVVSGLLLGAAGCTADAADRTATELTRPAADAVRVAASDDPTTRSVQVSRALFAHARGAVVAPAGDERAVATAASAARRAHVPLLVTPSAGHPAAGERTPGDDGSSRGDAAVAAELARLGADWYQAEGDVSVDIDAPERDAPDAGDAVAAVFYTHLTPPTIRIV
;
A
#
# COMPACT_ATOMS: atom_id res chain seq x y z
N MET A 1 -27.69 -24.64 57.20
CA MET A 1 -26.47 -23.80 57.25
C MET A 1 -25.41 -24.49 56.39
N ARG A 2 -25.13 -23.96 55.19
CA ARG A 2 -24.31 -24.62 54.17
C ARG A 2 -22.84 -24.18 54.27
N SER A 3 -22.02 -25.17 54.60
CA SER A 3 -20.71 -25.54 54.02
C SER A 3 -19.66 -24.45 53.77
N GLY A 4 -18.58 -24.53 54.55
CA GLY A 4 -17.33 -23.81 54.35
C GLY A 4 -16.56 -24.24 53.10
N ARG A 5 -15.75 -23.30 52.61
CA ARG A 5 -14.56 -23.53 51.76
C ARG A 5 -13.33 -23.55 52.69
N PRO A 6 -12.09 -23.89 52.27
CA PRO A 6 -11.57 -24.26 50.95
C PRO A 6 -10.66 -25.51 51.00
N LEU A 7 -10.31 -26.13 49.87
CA LEU A 7 -9.07 -26.93 49.72
C LEU A 7 -8.86 -27.24 48.23
N ARG A 8 -7.89 -26.57 47.62
CA ARG A 8 -7.07 -27.10 46.51
C ARG A 8 -5.67 -27.19 47.09
N PRO A 9 -4.93 -28.28 46.87
CA PRO A 9 -4.01 -28.25 45.72
C PRO A 9 -3.70 -29.62 45.09
N LEU A 10 -2.99 -29.56 43.96
CA LEU A 10 -2.07 -30.56 43.45
C LEU A 10 -2.65 -31.90 42.98
N LEU A 11 -2.93 -31.98 41.67
CA LEU A 11 -2.65 -33.21 40.92
C LEU A 11 -1.41 -32.95 40.07
N ALA A 12 -0.39 -33.75 40.35
CA ALA A 12 0.96 -33.66 39.86
C ALA A 12 1.19 -34.54 38.63
N LEU A 13 2.25 -34.21 37.91
CA LEU A 13 3.10 -35.10 37.10
C LEU A 13 2.45 -35.88 35.94
N VAL A 14 2.69 -35.40 34.71
CA VAL A 14 3.15 -36.29 33.64
C VAL A 14 4.51 -35.78 33.17
N VAL A 15 5.52 -36.52 33.62
CA VAL A 15 6.94 -36.43 33.28
C VAL A 15 7.16 -37.10 31.93
N SER A 16 8.22 -36.69 31.24
CA SER A 16 9.00 -37.45 30.22
C SER A 16 8.83 -37.00 28.78
N GLY A 17 9.67 -36.06 28.37
CA GLY A 17 9.92 -35.72 26.98
C GLY A 17 11.23 -34.96 26.79
N LEU A 18 12.26 -35.27 27.58
CA LEU A 18 13.58 -34.69 27.49
C LEU A 18 14.59 -35.78 27.18
N LEU A 19 14.90 -36.03 25.91
CA LEU A 19 16.18 -36.60 25.49
C LEU A 19 16.51 -36.24 24.03
N LEU A 20 17.63 -35.52 23.88
CA LEU A 20 18.59 -35.52 22.76
C LEU A 20 18.28 -34.69 21.50
N GLY A 21 18.87 -33.49 21.48
CA GLY A 21 19.09 -32.69 20.26
C GLY A 21 20.12 -31.58 20.46
N ALA A 22 21.22 -31.85 21.16
CA ALA A 22 22.31 -30.89 21.37
C ALA A 22 23.44 -31.15 20.37
N ALA A 23 23.45 -30.42 19.25
CA ALA A 23 24.67 -30.02 18.55
C ALA A 23 24.34 -28.87 17.58
N GLY A 24 24.70 -27.64 17.96
CA GLY A 24 25.01 -26.55 17.02
C GLY A 24 23.86 -25.68 16.54
N CYS A 25 23.47 -24.69 17.36
CA CYS A 25 23.19 -23.30 16.96
C CYS A 25 22.74 -22.50 18.20
N THR A 26 23.61 -22.32 19.19
CA THR A 26 23.38 -21.33 20.25
C THR A 26 23.80 -19.95 19.74
N ALA A 27 22.98 -19.37 18.87
CA ALA A 27 22.97 -17.94 18.63
C ALA A 27 21.71 -17.37 19.31
N ASP A 28 21.94 -16.92 20.53
CA ASP A 28 21.21 -15.92 21.30
C ASP A 28 19.70 -15.81 21.03
N ALA A 29 18.92 -16.49 21.87
CA ALA A 29 17.50 -16.25 22.05
C ALA A 29 17.30 -15.01 22.93
N ALA A 30 17.63 -13.83 22.40
CA ALA A 30 17.23 -12.55 22.95
C ALA A 30 16.34 -11.84 21.91
N ASP A 31 15.13 -11.48 22.34
CA ASP A 31 14.23 -10.53 21.66
C ASP A 31 13.89 -10.79 20.18
N ARG A 32 13.28 -11.94 19.90
CA ARG A 32 12.22 -11.95 18.88
C ARG A 32 10.88 -11.88 19.59
N THR A 33 10.46 -10.66 19.94
CA THR A 33 9.04 -10.32 19.92
C THR A 33 8.55 -10.70 18.52
N ALA A 34 8.03 -11.91 18.40
CA ALA A 34 7.26 -12.30 17.24
C ALA A 34 6.11 -11.31 17.19
N THR A 35 6.22 -10.32 16.30
CA THR A 35 5.06 -9.59 15.82
C THR A 35 4.14 -10.65 15.23
N GLU A 36 3.21 -11.15 16.03
CA GLU A 36 2.07 -11.88 15.53
C GLU A 36 1.38 -10.94 14.54
N LEU A 37 1.52 -11.25 13.25
CA LEU A 37 0.73 -10.64 12.21
C LEU A 37 -0.70 -11.11 12.44
N THR A 38 -1.44 -10.38 13.27
CA THR A 38 -2.88 -10.57 13.42
C THR A 38 -3.47 -10.37 12.03
N ARG A 39 -3.85 -11.47 11.39
CA ARG A 39 -4.57 -11.44 10.13
C ARG A 39 -5.79 -10.54 10.35
N PRO A 40 -5.97 -9.47 9.56
CA PRO A 40 -7.18 -8.67 9.64
C PRO A 40 -8.36 -9.63 9.55
N ALA A 41 -9.36 -9.47 10.42
CA ALA A 41 -10.58 -10.26 10.35
C ALA A 41 -11.07 -10.19 8.88
N ALA A 42 -11.26 -11.36 8.26
CA ALA A 42 -11.59 -11.45 6.84
C ALA A 42 -12.89 -10.70 6.46
N ASP A 43 -13.67 -10.28 7.46
CA ASP A 43 -14.95 -9.57 7.32
C ASP A 43 -14.88 -8.05 7.54
N ALA A 44 -13.69 -7.45 7.60
CA ALA A 44 -13.56 -6.00 7.78
C ALA A 44 -13.84 -5.24 6.46
N VAL A 45 -15.09 -4.80 6.26
CA VAL A 45 -15.47 -3.90 5.16
C VAL A 45 -15.11 -2.45 5.53
N ARG A 46 -14.27 -1.80 4.72
CA ARG A 46 -14.01 -0.36 4.82
C ARG A 46 -14.71 0.37 3.68
N VAL A 47 -15.52 1.36 4.02
CA VAL A 47 -16.24 2.20 3.05
C VAL A 47 -15.59 3.58 3.04
N ALA A 48 -15.08 3.98 1.88
CA ALA A 48 -14.71 5.37 1.61
C ALA A 48 -15.95 6.11 1.10
N ALA A 49 -16.77 6.63 2.02
CA ALA A 49 -17.96 7.39 1.70
C ALA A 49 -17.61 8.88 1.63
N SER A 50 -17.58 9.43 0.42
CA SER A 50 -17.48 10.87 0.17
C SER A 50 -18.18 11.16 -1.15
N ASP A 51 -18.94 12.25 -1.23
CA ASP A 51 -19.59 12.68 -2.48
C ASP A 51 -18.60 13.32 -3.45
N ASP A 52 -17.48 13.83 -2.95
CA ASP A 52 -16.38 14.34 -3.76
C ASP A 52 -15.50 13.18 -4.27
N PRO A 53 -15.39 12.98 -5.60
CA PRO A 53 -14.60 11.89 -6.17
C PRO A 53 -13.12 11.99 -5.81
N THR A 54 -12.59 13.21 -5.67
CA THR A 54 -11.19 13.45 -5.29
C THR A 54 -10.93 12.92 -3.88
N THR A 55 -11.69 13.40 -2.90
CA THR A 55 -11.62 12.95 -1.51
C THR A 55 -11.82 11.44 -1.38
N ARG A 56 -12.79 10.88 -2.11
CA ARG A 56 -13.06 9.43 -2.10
C ARG A 56 -11.83 8.65 -2.57
N SER A 57 -11.20 9.06 -3.68
CA SER A 57 -10.03 8.37 -4.23
C SER A 57 -8.83 8.41 -3.29
N VAL A 58 -8.57 9.55 -2.64
CA VAL A 58 -7.50 9.71 -1.63
C VAL A 58 -7.75 8.83 -0.42
N GLN A 59 -9.00 8.74 0.06
CA GLN A 59 -9.34 7.85 1.18
C GLN A 59 -9.10 6.37 0.83
N VAL A 60 -9.48 5.94 -0.38
CA VAL A 60 -9.22 4.58 -0.87
C VAL A 60 -7.71 4.32 -0.96
N SER A 61 -6.95 5.24 -1.52
CA SER A 61 -5.47 5.16 -1.58
C SER A 61 -4.89 4.93 -0.20
N ARG A 62 -5.22 5.76 0.79
CA ARG A 62 -4.71 5.64 2.17
C ARG A 62 -5.12 4.35 2.87
N ALA A 63 -6.30 3.81 2.52
CA ALA A 63 -6.76 2.56 3.10
C ALA A 63 -6.03 1.33 2.55
N LEU A 64 -5.55 1.38 1.30
CA LEU A 64 -4.97 0.25 0.59
C LEU A 64 -3.44 0.31 0.47
N PHE A 65 -2.86 1.51 0.40
CA PHE A 65 -1.46 1.73 0.07
C PHE A 65 -0.77 2.54 1.17
N ALA A 66 0.12 1.87 1.91
CA ALA A 66 1.07 2.57 2.78
C ALA A 66 2.07 3.37 1.94
N HIS A 67 2.60 2.74 0.88
CA HIS A 67 3.54 3.32 -0.09
C HIS A 67 3.21 2.82 -1.51
N ALA A 68 3.55 3.63 -2.52
CA ALA A 68 3.49 3.24 -3.92
C ALA A 68 4.49 4.06 -4.73
N ARG A 69 5.36 3.41 -5.50
CA ARG A 69 6.37 4.09 -6.34
C ARG A 69 5.78 4.89 -7.49
N GLY A 70 4.51 4.70 -7.81
CA GLY A 70 3.79 5.60 -8.69
C GLY A 70 2.28 5.44 -8.54
N ALA A 71 1.56 6.18 -9.37
CA ALA A 71 0.11 6.24 -9.37
C ALA A 71 -0.41 6.61 -10.75
N VAL A 72 -1.68 6.34 -11.00
CA VAL A 72 -2.39 6.82 -12.19
C VAL A 72 -3.40 7.88 -11.75
N VAL A 73 -3.53 8.93 -12.53
CA VAL A 73 -4.40 10.08 -12.24
C VAL A 73 -5.35 10.30 -13.41
N ALA A 74 -6.61 10.59 -13.13
CA ALA A 74 -7.60 10.96 -14.15
C ALA A 74 -8.56 12.04 -13.63
N PRO A 75 -9.11 12.90 -14.52
CA PRO A 75 -10.09 13.89 -14.11
C PRO A 75 -11.44 13.24 -13.80
N ALA A 76 -12.11 13.73 -12.76
CA ALA A 76 -13.50 13.43 -12.51
C ALA A 76 -14.34 13.84 -13.72
N GLY A 77 -15.46 13.16 -13.96
CA GLY A 77 -16.39 13.50 -15.04
C GLY A 77 -15.96 13.07 -16.44
N ASP A 78 -14.71 12.61 -16.64
CA ASP A 78 -14.30 11.89 -17.84
C ASP A 78 -14.33 10.37 -17.58
N GLU A 79 -15.46 9.74 -17.85
CA GLU A 79 -15.66 8.31 -17.61
C GLU A 79 -14.69 7.44 -18.42
N ARG A 80 -14.27 7.89 -19.61
CA ARG A 80 -13.35 7.13 -20.46
C ARG A 80 -11.94 7.20 -19.89
N ALA A 81 -11.47 8.39 -19.51
CA ALA A 81 -10.17 8.55 -18.87
C ALA A 81 -10.11 7.75 -17.57
N VAL A 82 -11.14 7.83 -16.72
CA VAL A 82 -11.21 7.05 -15.47
C VAL A 82 -11.17 5.55 -15.74
N ALA A 83 -11.87 5.04 -16.76
CA ALA A 83 -11.86 3.61 -17.10
C ALA A 83 -10.48 3.12 -17.60
N THR A 84 -9.82 3.92 -18.44
CA THR A 84 -8.44 3.65 -18.89
C THR A 84 -7.48 3.66 -17.71
N ALA A 85 -7.56 4.70 -16.88
CA ALA A 85 -6.73 4.86 -15.69
C ALA A 85 -6.91 3.71 -14.69
N ALA A 86 -8.14 3.29 -14.45
CA ALA A 86 -8.44 2.14 -13.58
C ALA A 86 -7.84 0.84 -14.14
N SER A 87 -7.87 0.67 -15.47
CA SER A 87 -7.26 -0.49 -16.12
C SER A 87 -5.73 -0.48 -16.00
N ALA A 88 -5.09 0.67 -16.20
CA ALA A 88 -3.65 0.84 -16.03
C ALA A 88 -3.22 0.64 -14.56
N ALA A 89 -3.89 1.31 -13.62
CA ALA A 89 -3.63 1.17 -12.18
C ALA A 89 -3.74 -0.28 -11.70
N ARG A 90 -4.75 -1.02 -12.20
CA ARG A 90 -4.90 -2.45 -11.91
C ARG A 90 -3.75 -3.30 -12.47
N ARG A 91 -3.30 -3.03 -13.70
CA ARG A 91 -2.18 -3.77 -14.31
C ARG A 91 -0.85 -3.48 -13.62
N ALA A 92 -0.65 -2.25 -13.16
CA ALA A 92 0.58 -1.81 -12.52
C ALA A 92 0.58 -1.96 -10.98
N HIS A 93 -0.55 -2.37 -10.39
CA HIS A 93 -0.74 -2.49 -8.94
C HIS A 93 -0.44 -1.19 -8.16
N VAL A 94 -0.87 -0.07 -8.71
CA VAL A 94 -0.70 1.28 -8.12
C VAL A 94 -2.06 1.91 -7.82
N PRO A 95 -2.14 2.93 -6.94
CA PRO A 95 -3.38 3.66 -6.72
C PRO A 95 -3.84 4.43 -7.97
N LEU A 96 -5.16 4.54 -8.11
CA LEU A 96 -5.83 5.50 -8.99
C LEU A 96 -6.29 6.69 -8.14
N LEU A 97 -5.82 7.88 -8.48
CA LEU A 97 -6.28 9.13 -7.89
C LEU A 97 -7.14 9.90 -8.90
N VAL A 98 -8.18 10.57 -8.42
CA VAL A 98 -9.09 11.32 -9.27
C VAL A 98 -8.96 12.80 -8.95
N THR A 99 -8.70 13.64 -9.94
CA THR A 99 -8.69 15.11 -9.78
C THR A 99 -10.10 15.68 -10.03
N PRO A 100 -10.39 16.92 -9.61
CA PRO A 100 -11.64 17.58 -9.96
C PRO A 100 -11.80 17.73 -11.48
N SER A 101 -13.05 17.74 -11.96
CA SER A 101 -13.32 18.04 -13.38
C SER A 101 -12.90 19.46 -13.72
N ALA A 102 -12.34 19.68 -14.92
CA ALA A 102 -12.18 21.00 -15.47
C ALA A 102 -13.54 21.74 -15.48
N GLY A 103 -13.67 22.79 -14.67
CA GLY A 103 -14.90 23.57 -14.51
C GLY A 103 -15.76 23.22 -13.28
N HIS A 104 -15.43 22.18 -12.53
CA HIS A 104 -16.09 21.82 -11.26
C HIS A 104 -15.04 21.63 -10.15
N PRO A 105 -14.41 22.72 -9.67
CA PRO A 105 -13.44 22.62 -8.59
C PRO A 105 -14.09 21.95 -7.37
N ALA A 106 -13.33 21.08 -6.69
CA ALA A 106 -13.77 20.47 -5.45
C ALA A 106 -14.36 21.53 -4.50
N ALA A 107 -15.44 21.20 -3.80
CA ALA A 107 -16.18 22.12 -2.95
C ALA A 107 -15.23 22.87 -1.99
N GLY A 108 -14.93 24.11 -2.32
CA GLY A 108 -13.92 24.93 -1.65
C GLY A 108 -13.85 26.28 -2.33
N GLU A 109 -14.07 27.33 -1.54
CA GLU A 109 -14.08 28.72 -1.96
C GLU A 109 -12.78 29.06 -2.70
N ARG A 110 -12.87 29.39 -4.00
CA ARG A 110 -11.70 29.88 -4.77
C ARG A 110 -11.22 31.16 -4.08
N THR A 111 -9.99 31.17 -3.60
CA THR A 111 -9.39 32.41 -3.09
C THR A 111 -8.94 33.23 -4.30
N PRO A 112 -9.35 34.50 -4.46
CA PRO A 112 -8.87 35.33 -5.56
C PRO A 112 -7.35 35.49 -5.47
N GLY A 113 -6.64 35.09 -6.54
CA GLY A 113 -5.17 35.05 -6.59
C GLY A 113 -4.55 33.66 -6.71
N ASP A 114 -5.38 32.61 -6.77
CA ASP A 114 -4.96 31.23 -7.05
C ASP A 114 -4.38 31.13 -8.47
N ASP A 115 -3.27 30.41 -8.62
CA ASP A 115 -2.52 30.24 -9.87
C ASP A 115 -3.20 29.32 -10.91
N GLY A 116 -4.43 28.88 -10.61
CA GLY A 116 -5.21 27.95 -11.42
C GLY A 116 -5.23 26.54 -10.87
N SER A 117 -4.43 26.22 -9.85
CA SER A 117 -4.41 24.91 -9.19
C SER A 117 -5.65 24.74 -8.31
N SER A 118 -6.51 23.77 -8.60
CA SER A 118 -7.68 23.55 -7.74
C SER A 118 -7.25 22.87 -6.43
N ARG A 119 -7.96 23.13 -5.32
CA ARG A 119 -7.70 22.46 -4.01
C ARG A 119 -7.66 20.92 -4.12
N GLY A 120 -8.38 20.34 -5.10
CA GLY A 120 -8.33 18.90 -5.36
C GLY A 120 -7.02 18.43 -5.98
N ASP A 121 -6.40 19.23 -6.85
CA ASP A 121 -5.10 18.92 -7.44
C ASP A 121 -4.01 18.91 -6.36
N ALA A 122 -4.07 19.89 -5.44
CA ALA A 122 -3.19 19.93 -4.27
C ALA A 122 -3.36 18.70 -3.36
N ALA A 123 -4.59 18.19 -3.21
CA ALA A 123 -4.84 16.97 -2.42
C ALA A 123 -4.26 15.72 -3.10
N VAL A 124 -4.33 15.64 -4.42
CA VAL A 124 -3.71 14.56 -5.21
C VAL A 124 -2.18 14.65 -5.11
N ALA A 125 -1.59 15.83 -5.32
CA ALA A 125 -0.15 16.05 -5.18
C ALA A 125 0.36 15.67 -3.78
N ALA A 126 -0.35 16.08 -2.73
CA ALA A 126 -0.01 15.72 -1.35
C ALA A 126 -0.10 14.21 -1.10
N GLU A 127 -1.07 13.52 -1.70
CA GLU A 127 -1.20 12.07 -1.58
C GLU A 127 -0.09 11.32 -2.35
N LEU A 128 0.30 11.79 -3.53
CA LEU A 128 1.45 11.26 -4.28
C LEU A 128 2.76 11.41 -3.49
N ALA A 129 2.98 12.57 -2.87
CA ALA A 129 4.13 12.79 -2.00
C ALA A 129 4.12 11.85 -0.78
N ARG A 130 2.95 11.64 -0.15
CA ARG A 130 2.79 10.69 0.97
C ARG A 130 3.12 9.25 0.57
N LEU A 131 2.73 8.84 -0.64
CA LEU A 131 3.00 7.50 -1.17
C LEU A 131 4.50 7.28 -1.44
N GLY A 132 5.28 8.36 -1.61
CA GLY A 132 6.64 8.30 -2.13
C GLY A 132 6.64 7.93 -3.61
N ALA A 133 5.74 8.54 -4.38
CA ALA A 133 5.65 8.30 -5.81
C ALA A 133 6.86 8.91 -6.53
N ASP A 134 7.60 8.07 -7.26
CA ASP A 134 8.73 8.44 -8.11
C ASP A 134 8.28 8.73 -9.56
N TRP A 135 7.02 8.47 -9.87
CA TRP A 135 6.39 8.69 -11.18
C TRP A 135 4.86 8.76 -11.07
N TYR A 136 4.21 9.35 -12.07
CA TYR A 136 2.75 9.24 -12.24
C TYR A 136 2.38 9.09 -13.71
N GLN A 137 1.19 8.55 -14.00
CA GLN A 137 0.59 8.54 -15.34
C GLN A 137 -0.67 9.41 -15.32
N ALA A 138 -0.82 10.33 -16.27
CA ALA A 138 -2.04 11.09 -16.47
C ALA A 138 -2.89 10.46 -17.58
N GLU A 139 -4.18 10.33 -17.33
CA GLU A 139 -5.16 9.93 -18.34
C GLU A 139 -6.20 11.04 -18.48
N GLY A 140 -6.41 11.51 -19.71
CA GLY A 140 -7.22 12.68 -19.99
C GLY A 140 -6.48 14.00 -19.77
N ASP A 141 -7.21 15.11 -19.80
CA ASP A 141 -6.65 16.45 -19.60
C ASP A 141 -6.48 16.73 -18.10
N VAL A 142 -5.38 16.27 -17.54
CA VAL A 142 -5.02 16.47 -16.13
C VAL A 142 -3.54 16.81 -16.02
N SER A 143 -3.23 17.80 -15.19
CA SER A 143 -1.87 18.16 -14.79
C SER A 143 -1.83 18.22 -13.27
N VAL A 144 -0.79 17.65 -12.66
CA VAL A 144 -0.57 17.68 -11.22
C VAL A 144 0.76 18.36 -10.95
N ASP A 145 0.76 19.37 -10.09
CA ASP A 145 1.99 20.05 -9.68
C ASP A 145 2.78 19.16 -8.70
N ILE A 146 3.70 18.38 -9.23
CA ILE A 146 4.59 17.50 -8.48
C ILE A 146 5.93 17.31 -9.20
N ASP A 147 7.00 17.14 -8.42
CA ASP A 147 8.35 16.89 -8.95
C ASP A 147 8.55 15.49 -9.57
N ALA A 148 7.55 14.61 -9.45
CA ALA A 148 7.59 13.27 -10.03
C ALA A 148 7.27 13.35 -11.54
N PRO A 149 8.06 12.72 -12.42
CA PRO A 149 7.82 12.78 -13.85
C PRO A 149 6.56 12.00 -14.27
N GLU A 150 5.87 12.54 -15.28
CA GLU A 150 4.82 11.83 -16.00
C GLU A 150 5.41 10.74 -16.91
N ARG A 151 4.88 9.52 -16.82
CA ARG A 151 5.19 8.40 -17.70
C ARG A 151 4.13 7.31 -17.61
N ASP A 152 4.07 6.46 -18.63
CA ASP A 152 3.19 5.29 -18.62
C ASP A 152 3.51 4.34 -17.47
N ALA A 153 2.46 3.81 -16.84
CA ALA A 153 2.58 2.80 -15.81
C ALA A 153 3.17 1.51 -16.42
N PRO A 154 4.18 0.90 -15.81
CA PRO A 154 4.74 -0.34 -16.31
C PRO A 154 3.70 -1.45 -16.18
N ASP A 155 3.58 -2.29 -17.20
CA ASP A 155 2.82 -3.52 -17.07
C ASP A 155 3.51 -4.41 -16.01
N ALA A 156 2.74 -5.09 -15.14
CA ALA A 156 3.29 -5.96 -14.11
C ALA A 156 4.25 -7.05 -14.64
N GLY A 157 4.18 -7.37 -15.95
CA GLY A 157 5.11 -8.28 -16.62
C GLY A 157 6.54 -7.73 -16.79
N ASP A 158 6.71 -6.42 -16.89
CA ASP A 158 8.01 -5.78 -17.13
C ASP A 158 8.74 -5.44 -15.82
N ALA A 159 8.00 -5.17 -14.74
CA ALA A 159 8.58 -4.86 -13.44
C ALA A 159 9.40 -6.02 -12.84
N VAL A 160 9.05 -7.27 -13.16
CA VAL A 160 9.81 -8.45 -12.73
C VAL A 160 11.06 -8.71 -13.56
N ALA A 161 11.16 -8.18 -14.78
CA ALA A 161 12.32 -8.42 -15.66
C ALA A 161 13.57 -7.62 -15.24
N ALA A 162 13.40 -6.48 -14.57
CA ALA A 162 14.52 -5.63 -14.15
C ALA A 162 15.27 -6.15 -12.91
N VAL A 163 14.65 -7.03 -12.10
CA VAL A 163 15.25 -7.53 -10.85
C VAL A 163 16.08 -8.81 -11.06
N PHE A 164 15.90 -9.52 -12.17
CA PHE A 164 16.58 -10.80 -12.41
C PHE A 164 17.92 -10.71 -13.17
N TYR A 165 18.35 -9.52 -13.62
CA TYR A 165 19.58 -9.39 -14.41
C TYR A 165 20.84 -8.98 -13.64
N THR A 166 20.78 -8.81 -12.31
CA THR A 166 21.92 -8.25 -11.55
C THR A 166 22.82 -9.25 -10.81
N HIS A 167 22.61 -10.57 -10.86
CA HIS A 167 23.51 -11.53 -10.19
C HIS A 167 23.59 -12.95 -10.80
N LEU A 168 23.83 -13.07 -12.10
CA LEU A 168 24.30 -14.33 -12.68
C LEU A 168 25.68 -14.16 -13.31
N THR A 169 26.70 -14.07 -12.45
CA THR A 169 28.06 -14.44 -12.84
C THR A 169 28.13 -15.98 -12.78
N PRO A 170 28.24 -16.70 -13.92
CA PRO A 170 28.41 -18.15 -13.85
C PRO A 170 29.78 -18.48 -13.25
N PRO A 171 29.89 -19.39 -12.26
CA PRO A 171 31.20 -19.86 -11.84
C PRO A 171 31.82 -20.68 -12.98
N THR A 172 33.00 -20.25 -13.42
CA THR A 172 33.85 -21.03 -14.32
C THR A 172 34.35 -22.26 -13.56
N ILE A 173 33.74 -23.42 -13.81
CA ILE A 173 34.27 -24.70 -13.33
C ILE A 173 35.48 -25.06 -14.20
N ARG A 174 36.69 -24.92 -13.65
CA ARG A 174 37.89 -25.58 -14.21
C ARG A 174 38.00 -26.97 -13.61
N ILE A 175 37.83 -27.99 -14.45
CA ILE A 175 38.24 -29.36 -14.14
C ILE A 175 39.74 -29.44 -14.42
N VAL A 176 40.52 -29.81 -13.40
CA VAL A 176 41.92 -30.25 -13.50
C VAL A 176 42.05 -31.54 -12.71
#